data_AF-A0A1C6CGE7-F1
#
_entry.id   AF-A0A1C6CGE7-F1
#
_cell.length_a   1.000
_cell.length_b   1.000
_cell.length_c   1.000
_cell.angle_alpha   90.00
_cell.angle_beta   90.00
_cell.angle_gamma   90.00
#
_symmetry.space_group_name_H-M   'P 1'
#
loop_
_entity.id
_entity.type
_entity.pdbx_description
1 polymer ?
#
loop_
_entity_poly.entity_id
_entity_poly.type
_entity_poly.pdbx_seq_one_letter_code
_entity_poly.pdbx_strand_id
1 'polypeptide(L)'
;MKEIYGIDMEANGQHSKLITDIPDVDIAISMGCNVGCPFIGRAFDDNWGLDDPTGKSDDDFKAVIQRIEENIMELTGICGTGNLDYMRRGE
;
A
#
# COMPACT_ATOMS: atom_id res chain seq x y z
N MET A 1 -15.06 0.29 1.96
CA MET A 1 -14.52 0.02 3.32
C MET A 1 -15.59 -0.11 4.38
N LYS A 2 -16.48 0.87 4.55
CA LYS A 2 -17.58 0.78 5.52
C LYS A 2 -18.49 -0.43 5.30
N GLU A 3 -18.80 -0.74 4.05
CA GLU A 3 -19.64 -1.89 3.70
C GLU A 3 -18.91 -3.23 3.81
N ILE A 4 -17.61 -3.27 3.53
CA ILE A 4 -16.82 -4.52 3.48
C ILE A 4 -16.29 -4.88 4.89
N TYR A 5 -15.79 -3.90 5.63
CA TYR A 5 -15.10 -4.11 6.92
C TYR A 5 -15.72 -3.33 8.08
N GLY A 6 -16.80 -2.56 7.87
CA GLY A 6 -17.38 -1.71 8.91
C GLY A 6 -16.54 -0.47 9.25
N ILE A 7 -15.49 -0.18 8.49
CA ILE A 7 -14.56 0.93 8.76
C ILE A 7 -14.99 2.19 8.02
N ASP A 8 -15.34 3.22 8.78
CA ASP A 8 -15.61 4.55 8.26
C ASP A 8 -14.32 5.38 8.22
N MET A 9 -13.66 5.39 7.05
CA MET A 9 -12.36 6.06 6.90
C MET A 9 -12.47 7.58 7.00
N GLU A 10 -13.55 8.16 6.47
CA GLU A 10 -13.79 9.61 6.47
C GLU A 10 -14.05 10.12 7.88
N ALA A 11 -14.91 9.44 8.65
CA ALA A 11 -15.17 9.79 10.04
C ALA A 11 -13.90 9.67 10.92
N ASN A 12 -12.99 8.77 10.55
CA ASN A 12 -11.70 8.58 11.21
C ASN A 12 -10.59 9.53 10.69
N GLY A 13 -10.95 10.51 9.84
CA GLY A 13 -10.05 11.59 9.41
C GLY A 13 -9.12 11.26 8.25
N GLN A 14 -9.35 10.15 7.53
CA GLN A 14 -8.58 9.82 6.33
C GLN A 14 -8.92 10.80 5.19
N HIS A 15 -7.88 11.30 4.52
CA HIS A 15 -7.99 12.21 3.38
C HIS A 15 -6.73 12.13 2.51
N SER A 16 -6.85 12.58 1.26
CA SER A 16 -5.73 12.68 0.32
C SER A 16 -4.70 13.71 0.79
N LYS A 17 -3.42 13.36 0.71
CA LYS A 17 -2.27 14.20 1.08
C LYS A 17 -1.27 14.25 -0.06
N LEU A 18 -0.51 15.34 -0.17
CA LEU A 18 0.61 15.39 -1.11
C LEU A 18 1.81 14.64 -0.53
N ILE A 19 2.72 14.19 -1.40
CA ILE A 19 3.96 13.53 -0.96
C ILE A 19 4.78 14.43 -0.01
N THR A 20 4.70 15.75 -0.20
CA THR A 20 5.37 16.75 0.65
C THR A 20 4.76 16.88 2.04
N ASP A 21 3.53 16.40 2.24
CA ASP A 21 2.83 16.45 3.52
C ASP A 21 3.08 15.19 4.36
N ILE A 22 3.76 14.19 3.80
CA ILE A 22 4.12 12.95 4.49
C ILE A 22 5.42 13.20 5.28
N PRO A 23 5.45 12.91 6.59
CA PRO A 23 6.67 13.04 7.38
C PRO A 23 7.72 12.00 6.98
N ASP A 24 8.90 12.04 7.60
CA ASP A 24 9.88 10.98 7.42
C ASP A 24 9.35 9.63 7.92
N VAL A 25 9.22 8.67 7.00
CA VAL A 25 8.71 7.32 7.28
C VAL A 25 9.81 6.27 7.12
N ASP A 26 9.82 5.23 7.95
CA ASP A 26 10.83 4.16 7.84
C ASP A 26 10.63 3.30 6.58
N ILE A 27 9.37 3.12 6.17
CA ILE A 27 8.96 2.26 5.05
C ILE A 27 8.01 3.05 4.15
N ALA A 28 8.24 2.99 2.84
CA ALA A 28 7.32 3.49 1.82
C ALA A 28 6.99 2.35 0.85
N ILE A 29 5.72 2.21 0.50
CA ILE A 29 5.22 1.18 -0.42
C ILE A 29 4.45 1.89 -1.52
N SER A 30 4.80 1.60 -2.76
CA SER A 30 4.08 2.09 -3.92
C SER A 30 3.11 1.01 -4.41
N MET A 31 1.90 1.41 -4.82
CA MET A 31 0.84 0.49 -5.24
C MET A 31 0.75 0.35 -6.77
N GLY A 32 1.79 0.77 -7.51
CA GLY A 32 1.76 0.92 -8.96
C GLY A 32 1.62 2.39 -9.36
N CYS A 33 2.38 2.79 -10.38
CA CYS A 33 2.46 4.18 -10.81
C CYS A 33 2.43 4.23 -12.33
N ASN A 34 1.30 4.68 -12.90
CA ASN A 34 1.20 4.91 -14.35
C ASN A 34 1.95 6.19 -14.79
N VAL A 35 2.37 7.02 -13.84
CA VAL A 35 3.10 8.27 -14.04
C VAL A 35 4.33 8.25 -13.15
N GLY A 36 5.54 8.15 -13.72
CA GLY A 36 6.79 7.88 -12.99
C GLY A 36 6.84 8.43 -11.56
N CYS A 37 6.69 7.54 -10.59
CA CYS A 37 6.74 7.93 -9.19
C CYS A 37 8.16 8.43 -8.86
N PRO A 38 8.31 9.59 -8.21
CA PRO A 38 9.62 10.05 -7.78
C PRO A 38 10.19 9.02 -6.80
N PHE A 39 11.40 8.53 -7.09
CA PHE A 39 12.11 7.62 -6.19
C PHE A 39 12.20 8.26 -4.81
N ILE A 40 11.57 7.63 -3.80
CA ILE A 40 11.46 8.19 -2.44
C ILE A 40 12.79 8.01 -1.65
N GLY A 41 13.81 7.39 -2.25
CA GLY A 41 15.18 7.42 -1.73
C GLY A 41 15.40 6.57 -0.47
N ARG A 42 14.57 5.54 -0.23
CA ARG A 42 14.66 4.69 0.97
C ARG A 42 15.04 3.25 0.64
N ALA A 43 15.55 2.54 1.65
CA ALA A 43 16.09 1.19 1.51
C ALA A 43 15.02 0.11 1.23
N PHE A 44 13.77 0.38 1.61
CA PHE A 44 12.62 -0.45 1.27
C PHE A 44 11.66 0.39 0.42
N ASP A 45 11.71 0.16 -0.89
CA ASP A 45 10.84 0.74 -1.89
C ASP A 45 10.26 -0.42 -2.70
N ASP A 46 9.16 -0.98 -2.18
CA ASP A 46 8.47 -2.08 -2.84
C ASP A 46 7.31 -1.53 -3.67
N ASN A 47 7.16 -2.08 -4.87
CA ASN A 47 6.09 -1.71 -5.80
C ASN A 47 5.18 -2.91 -6.00
N TRP A 48 3.99 -2.84 -5.41
CA TRP A 48 3.01 -3.92 -5.50
C TRP A 48 2.37 -4.04 -6.88
N GLY A 49 2.56 -3.06 -7.77
CA GLY A 49 2.12 -3.12 -9.16
C GLY A 49 0.63 -3.42 -9.31
N LEU A 50 -0.20 -2.87 -8.42
CA LEU A 50 -1.64 -3.11 -8.44
C LEU A 50 -2.27 -2.34 -9.60
N ASP A 51 -3.28 -2.95 -10.21
CA ASP A 51 -4.05 -2.30 -11.25
C ASP A 51 -4.83 -1.12 -10.68
N ASP A 52 -4.74 0.04 -11.33
CA ASP A 52 -5.55 1.20 -10.97
C ASP A 52 -7.05 0.87 -11.16
N PRO A 53 -7.86 0.85 -10.09
CA PRO A 53 -9.28 0.57 -10.18
C PRO A 53 -10.10 1.80 -10.59
N THR A 54 -9.48 2.98 -10.74
CA THR A 54 -10.18 4.23 -11.07
C THR A 54 -11.04 4.09 -12.33
N GLY A 55 -12.34 4.38 -12.20
CA GLY A 55 -13.30 4.28 -13.31
C GLY A 55 -13.71 2.86 -13.69
N LYS A 56 -13.25 1.84 -12.96
CA LYS A 56 -13.66 0.44 -13.14
C LYS A 56 -14.86 0.08 -12.26
N SER A 57 -15.28 -1.19 -12.30
CA SER A 57 -16.44 -1.69 -11.55
C SER A 57 -16.14 -1.89 -10.07
N ASP A 58 -17.18 -1.91 -9.24
CA ASP A 58 -17.04 -2.18 -7.79
C ASP A 58 -16.35 -3.52 -7.49
N ASP A 59 -16.51 -4.51 -8.36
CA ASP A 59 -15.87 -5.82 -8.20
C ASP A 59 -14.36 -5.73 -8.44
N ASP A 60 -13.92 -4.90 -9.39
CA ASP A 60 -12.50 -4.60 -9.60
C ASP A 60 -11.91 -3.87 -8.39
N PHE A 61 -12.64 -2.92 -7.81
CA PHE A 61 -12.23 -2.26 -6.56
C PHE A 61 -12.08 -3.25 -5.40
N LYS A 62 -13.03 -4.18 -5.23
CA LYS A 62 -12.98 -5.20 -4.17
C LYS A 62 -11.81 -6.15 -4.36
N ALA A 63 -11.51 -6.55 -5.61
CA ALA A 63 -10.36 -7.39 -5.91
C ALA A 63 -9.03 -6.72 -5.54
N VAL A 64 -8.87 -5.43 -5.85
CA VAL A 64 -7.68 -4.66 -5.46
C VAL A 64 -7.56 -4.53 -3.93
N ILE A 65 -8.68 -4.28 -3.24
CA ILE A 65 -8.72 -4.21 -1.77
C ILE A 65 -8.26 -5.53 -1.15
N GLN A 66 -8.76 -6.67 -1.65
CA GLN A 66 -8.35 -7.99 -1.17
C GLN A 66 -6.85 -8.22 -1.39
N ARG A 67 -6.31 -7.80 -2.53
CA ARG A 67 -4.88 -7.93 -2.82
C ARG A 67 -4.01 -7.08 -1.89
N ILE A 68 -4.46 -5.86 -1.55
CA ILE A 68 -3.81 -5.00 -0.57
C ILE A 68 -3.80 -5.69 0.81
N GLU A 69 -4.92 -6.30 1.21
CA GLU A 69 -5.03 -7.01 2.49
C GLU A 69 -4.02 -8.18 2.58
N GLU A 70 -3.93 -9.01 1.54
CA GLU A 70 -2.94 -10.10 1.46
C GLU A 70 -1.50 -9.58 1.61
N ASN A 71 -1.14 -8.54 0.87
CA ASN A 71 0.21 -7.98 0.92
C ASN A 71 0.52 -7.36 2.31
N ILE A 72 -0.47 -6.75 2.98
CA ILE A 72 -0.31 -6.26 4.36
C ILE A 72 -0.10 -7.43 5.34
N MET A 73 -0.84 -8.53 5.18
CA MET A 73 -0.64 -9.73 6.02
C MET A 73 0.77 -10.31 5.83
N GLU A 74 1.28 -10.33 4.60
CA GLU A 74 2.67 -10.73 4.32
C GLU A 74 3.67 -9.77 4.99
N LEU A 75 3.50 -8.45 4.82
CA LEU A 75 4.35 -7.44 5.46
C LEU A 75 4.35 -7.51 6.98
N THR A 76 3.19 -7.70 7.60
CA THR A 76 3.07 -7.81 9.05
C THR A 76 3.68 -9.11 9.58
N GLY A 77 3.56 -10.20 8.84
CA GLY A 77 4.30 -11.44 9.12
C GLY A 77 5.82 -11.23 9.08
N ILE A 78 6.32 -10.42 8.15
CA ILE A 78 7.74 -10.05 8.05
C ILE A 78 8.16 -9.14 9.21
N CYS A 79 7.39 -8.10 9.52
CA CYS A 79 7.73 -7.14 10.58
C CYS A 79 7.59 -7.74 12.00
N GLY A 80 6.64 -8.64 12.21
CA GLY A 80 6.38 -9.26 13.53
C GLY A 80 7.35 -10.39 13.90
N THR A 81 8.04 -10.99 12.93
CA THR A 81 8.96 -12.12 13.18
C THR A 81 10.42 -11.71 13.32
N GLY A 82 10.78 -10.44 13.09
CA GLY A 82 12.17 -9.96 13.15
C GLY A 82 13.08 -10.59 12.08
N ASN A 83 12.52 -11.31 11.11
CA ASN A 83 13.28 -11.95 10.03
C ASN A 83 13.53 -10.94 8.91
N LEU A 84 14.65 -10.21 9.05
CA LEU A 84 15.21 -9.30 8.04
C LEU A 84 15.59 -9.99 6.72
N ASP A 85 15.51 -11.32 6.64
CA ASP A 85 15.91 -12.10 5.46
C ASP A 85 14.95 -11.95 4.27
N TYR A 86 13.69 -11.53 4.47
CA TYR A 86 12.77 -11.25 3.35
C TYR A 86 13.11 -9.96 2.60
N MET A 87 13.72 -8.97 3.26
CA MET A 87 14.11 -7.69 2.63
C MET A 87 15.22 -7.82 1.56
N ARG A 88 15.74 -9.03 1.31
CA ARG A 88 16.79 -9.31 0.32
C ARG A 88 16.30 -9.95 -0.99
N ARG A 89 15.00 -10.11 -1.22
CA ARG A 89 14.51 -10.52 -2.55
C ARG A 89 14.41 -9.33 -3.49
N GLY A 90 15.58 -8.75 -3.78
CA GLY A 90 15.87 -8.13 -5.06
C GLY A 90 16.68 -9.13 -5.87
N GLU A 91 16.00 -9.96 -6.66
CA GLU A 91 16.53 -10.54 -7.90
C GLU A 91 15.61 -10.14 -9.05
#